data_AF-A0A8T6V681-F1
#
_entry.id   AF-A0A8T6V681-F1
#
_cell.length_a   1.000
_cell.length_b   1.000
_cell.length_c   1.000
_cell.angle_alpha   90.00
_cell.angle_beta   90.00
_cell.angle_gamma   90.00
#
_symmetry.space_group_name_H-M   'P 1'
#
loop_
_entity.id
_entity.type
_entity.pdbx_description
1 polymer ?
#
loop_
_entity_poly.entity_id
_entity_poly.type
_entity_poly.pdbx_seq_one_letter_code
_entity_poly.pdbx_strand_id
1 'polypeptide(L)'
;FIPKSEKKIRLYSTNYPGITEFSLETIRTPRRDDWGRYAMGAAKVLQEYYSIQTGFTGVISGSLPASGLSSSASVALAYLRALSYLNNCYASKEKLV
;
A
#
# COMPACT_ATOMS: atom_id res chain seq x y z
N PHE A 1 -2.46 -11.61 -0.54
CA PHE A 1 -3.17 -10.69 -1.45
C PHE A 1 -3.43 -11.41 -2.77
N ILE A 2 -4.38 -10.94 -3.57
CA ILE A 2 -4.73 -11.50 -4.88
C ILE A 2 -4.48 -10.40 -5.93
N PRO A 3 -3.59 -10.62 -6.93
CA PRO A 3 -3.37 -9.68 -8.01
C PRO A 3 -4.67 -9.37 -8.77
N LYS A 4 -4.78 -8.15 -9.29
CA LYS A 4 -5.85 -7.76 -10.22
C LYS A 4 -5.21 -7.17 -11.47
N SER A 5 -5.71 -7.57 -12.64
CA SER A 5 -5.36 -7.00 -13.94
C SER A 5 -5.78 -5.53 -14.06
N GLU A 6 -6.69 -5.08 -13.20
CA GLU A 6 -7.04 -3.67 -13.05
C GLU A 6 -6.02 -2.91 -12.20
N LYS A 7 -5.84 -1.63 -12.51
CA LYS A 7 -5.08 -0.65 -11.72
C LYS A 7 -5.79 -0.22 -10.43
N LYS A 8 -6.45 -1.14 -9.73
CA LYS A 8 -7.21 -0.87 -8.51
C LYS A 8 -6.65 -1.61 -7.33
N ILE A 9 -6.55 -0.91 -6.20
CA ILE A 9 -6.19 -1.50 -4.91
C ILE A 9 -7.44 -1.53 -4.04
N ARG A 10 -7.76 -2.69 -3.49
CA ARG A 10 -8.85 -2.89 -2.51
C ARG A 10 -8.28 -3.58 -1.26
N LEU A 11 -8.41 -2.93 -0.12
CA LEU A 11 -7.86 -3.41 1.15
C LEU A 11 -8.94 -3.55 2.21
N TYR A 12 -8.90 -4.67 2.92
CA TYR A 12 -9.68 -4.93 4.12
C TYR A 12 -8.74 -4.92 5.31
N SER A 13 -9.18 -4.44 6.48
CA SER A 13 -8.41 -4.52 7.72
C SER A 13 -9.17 -5.33 8.77
N THR A 14 -8.46 -6.19 9.50
CA THR A 14 -9.01 -6.84 10.71
C THR A 14 -8.95 -5.91 11.93
N ASN A 15 -8.17 -4.82 11.86
CA ASN A 15 -7.96 -3.88 12.95
C ASN A 15 -8.80 -2.60 12.81
N TYR A 16 -9.12 -2.19 11.58
CA TYR A 16 -9.87 -0.98 11.29
C TYR A 16 -11.16 -1.32 10.53
N PRO A 17 -12.30 -0.71 10.88
CA PRO A 17 -13.53 -0.93 10.14
C PRO A 17 -13.45 -0.33 8.73
N GLY A 18 -14.19 -0.94 7.81
CA GLY A 18 -14.36 -0.46 6.44
C GLY A 18 -13.38 -1.04 5.41
N ILE A 19 -13.54 -0.59 4.17
CA ILE A 19 -12.74 -1.00 3.01
C ILE A 19 -12.04 0.24 2.46
N THR A 20 -10.74 0.15 2.23
CA THR A 20 -10.01 1.16 1.46
C THR A 20 -9.96 0.72 0.00
N GLU A 21 -10.47 1.54 -0.90
CA GLU A 21 -10.36 1.32 -2.35
C GLU A 21 -9.87 2.58 -3.05
N PHE A 22 -8.93 2.42 -3.99
CA PHE A 22 -8.48 3.50 -4.87
C PHE A 22 -7.90 2.98 -6.20
N SER A 23 -7.93 3.85 -7.21
CA SER A 23 -7.25 3.62 -8.49
C SER A 23 -5.81 4.12 -8.43
N LEU A 24 -4.88 3.35 -9.00
CA LEU A 24 -3.50 3.78 -9.23
C LEU A 24 -3.44 4.95 -10.22
N GLU A 25 -4.42 5.13 -11.09
CA GLU A 25 -4.44 6.22 -12.08
C GLU A 25 -4.84 7.56 -11.45
N THR A 26 -5.52 7.54 -10.30
CA THR A 26 -6.03 8.74 -9.64
C THR A 26 -5.97 8.57 -8.14
N ILE A 27 -4.76 8.60 -7.59
CA ILE A 27 -4.54 8.49 -6.15
C ILE A 27 -4.85 9.83 -5.48
N ARG A 28 -6.04 9.92 -4.87
CA ARG A 28 -6.47 11.09 -4.11
C ARG A 28 -5.56 11.38 -2.91
N THR A 29 -5.59 12.62 -2.42
CA THR A 29 -4.98 12.97 -1.13
C THR A 29 -5.85 12.42 0.01
N PRO A 30 -5.32 11.53 0.87
CA PRO A 30 -6.09 10.94 1.96
C PRO A 30 -6.28 11.92 3.12
N ARG A 31 -7.41 11.78 3.83
CA ARG A 31 -7.63 12.46 5.11
C ARG A 31 -6.74 11.83 6.20
N ARG A 32 -6.55 12.55 7.32
CA ARG A 32 -5.66 12.09 8.41
C ARG A 32 -6.19 10.85 9.14
N ASP A 33 -7.48 10.63 9.14
CA ASP A 33 -8.18 9.50 9.74
C ASP A 33 -8.29 8.28 8.79
N ASP A 34 -7.96 8.46 7.51
CA ASP A 34 -7.99 7.40 6.50
C ASP A 34 -6.79 6.45 6.71
N TRP A 35 -7.04 5.26 7.25
CA TRP A 35 -6.01 4.24 7.44
C TRP A 35 -5.41 3.76 6.11
N GLY A 36 -6.15 3.91 5.01
CA GLY A 36 -5.72 3.63 3.64
C GLY A 36 -4.62 4.57 3.14
N ARG A 37 -4.35 5.67 3.84
CA ARG A 37 -3.31 6.65 3.48
C ARG A 37 -1.93 6.04 3.28
N TYR A 38 -1.59 5.00 4.02
CA TYR A 38 -0.29 4.34 3.92
C TYR A 38 -0.14 3.58 2.61
N ALA A 39 -1.21 2.92 2.15
CA ALA A 39 -1.23 2.24 0.86
C ALA A 39 -1.17 3.25 -0.29
N MET A 40 -1.92 4.36 -0.18
CA MET A 40 -1.88 5.45 -1.16
C MET A 40 -0.49 6.11 -1.24
N GLY A 41 0.14 6.36 -0.09
CA GLY A 41 1.49 6.89 -0.01
C GLY A 41 2.52 5.95 -0.63
N ALA A 42 2.47 4.66 -0.29
CA ALA A 42 3.34 3.65 -0.89
C ALA A 42 3.19 3.58 -2.41
N ALA A 43 1.95 3.60 -2.92
CA ALA A 43 1.68 3.59 -4.36
C ALA A 43 2.19 4.87 -5.05
N LYS A 44 1.99 6.05 -4.45
CA LYS A 44 2.52 7.32 -4.99
C LYS A 44 4.04 7.32 -5.08
N VAL A 45 4.73 6.95 -4.00
CA VAL A 45 6.20 6.86 -3.99
C VAL A 45 6.69 5.88 -5.05
N LEU A 46 6.03 4.73 -5.19
CA LEU A 46 6.44 3.76 -6.21
C LEU A 46 6.21 4.27 -7.64
N GLN A 47 5.15 5.07 -7.86
CA GLN A 47 4.86 5.71 -9.16
C GLN A 47 5.89 6.75 -9.60
N GLU A 48 6.62 7.36 -8.66
CA GLU A 48 7.70 8.29 -8.98
C GLU A 48 8.87 7.60 -9.69
N TYR A 49 9.02 6.29 -9.51
CA TYR A 49 10.14 5.52 -10.05
C TYR A 49 9.74 4.47 -11.08
N TYR A 50 8.48 3.99 -11.05
CA TYR A 50 8.04 2.88 -11.90
C TYR A 50 6.60 3.07 -12.41
N SER A 51 6.34 2.57 -13.62
CA SER A 51 4.99 2.48 -14.17
C SER A 51 4.24 1.28 -13.59
N ILE A 52 3.51 1.47 -12.49
CA ILE A 52 2.68 0.41 -11.90
C ILE A 52 1.35 0.25 -12.67
N GLN A 53 1.09 -0.97 -13.14
CA GLN A 53 -0.08 -1.33 -13.94
C GLN A 53 -0.97 -2.36 -13.24
N THR A 54 -0.41 -3.10 -12.28
CA THR A 54 -1.09 -4.20 -11.59
C THR A 54 -1.49 -3.77 -10.19
N GLY A 55 -2.80 -3.74 -9.93
CA GLY A 55 -3.37 -3.57 -8.61
C GLY A 55 -3.57 -4.89 -7.86
N PHE A 56 -4.22 -4.84 -6.70
CA PHE A 56 -4.52 -6.05 -5.93
C PHE A 56 -5.67 -5.88 -4.95
N THR A 57 -6.24 -7.02 -4.54
CA THR A 57 -7.12 -7.10 -3.37
C THR A 57 -6.39 -7.79 -2.23
N GLY A 58 -6.39 -7.20 -1.03
CA GLY A 58 -5.64 -7.71 0.11
C GLY A 58 -6.37 -7.53 1.43
N VAL A 59 -6.01 -8.38 2.40
CA VAL A 59 -6.38 -8.19 3.80
C VAL A 59 -5.13 -7.82 4.56
N ILE A 60 -5.17 -6.73 5.32
CA ILE A 60 -4.13 -6.36 6.28
C ILE A 60 -4.58 -6.79 7.68
N SER A 61 -3.73 -7.55 8.35
CA SER A 61 -3.94 -7.97 9.73
C SER A 61 -2.65 -7.76 10.49
N GLY A 62 -2.73 -7.07 11.62
CA GLY A 62 -1.59 -6.80 12.48
C GLY A 62 -1.95 -7.02 13.94
N SER A 63 -1.17 -7.85 14.63
CA SER A 63 -1.19 -7.95 16.09
C SER A 63 -0.23 -6.92 16.66
N LEU A 64 -0.64 -5.65 16.74
CA LEU A 64 0.03 -4.71 17.62
C LEU A 64 -1.01 -3.85 18.34
N PRO A 65 -1.02 -3.84 19.68
CA PRO A 65 -1.66 -2.75 20.41
C PRO A 65 -0.98 -1.45 19.98
N ALA A 66 -1.71 -0.35 19.97
CA ALA A 66 -1.22 0.96 19.55
C ALA A 66 -0.05 1.46 20.43
N SER A 67 1.14 0.87 20.26
CA SER A 67 2.36 1.17 20.99
C SER A 67 3.45 1.62 20.01
N GLY A 68 3.17 2.74 19.35
CA GLY A 68 4.06 3.88 19.37
C GLY A 68 5.22 4.01 18.37
N LEU A 69 5.91 2.97 17.88
CA LEU A 69 7.21 3.23 17.22
C LEU A 69 7.53 2.58 15.87
N SER A 70 6.72 1.66 15.32
CA SER A 70 7.00 1.11 13.97
C SER A 70 5.82 0.52 13.21
N SER A 71 4.61 0.42 13.79
CA SER A 71 3.48 -0.25 13.13
C SER A 71 3.06 0.40 11.81
N SER A 72 3.18 1.72 11.67
CA SER A 72 2.88 2.45 10.42
C SER A 72 3.94 2.21 9.34
N ALA A 73 5.23 2.18 9.72
CA ALA A 73 6.33 1.94 8.81
C ALA A 73 6.32 0.50 8.27
N SER A 74 6.03 -0.49 9.12
CA SER A 74 5.90 -1.90 8.70
C SER A 74 4.76 -2.09 7.71
N VAL A 75 3.62 -1.41 7.92
CA VAL A 75 2.47 -1.47 7.00
C VAL A 75 2.80 -0.80 5.65
N ALA A 76 3.43 0.37 5.66
CA ALA A 76 3.86 1.03 4.42
C ALA A 76 4.87 0.18 3.63
N LEU A 77 5.85 -0.42 4.33
CA LEU A 77 6.83 -1.32 3.71
C LEU A 77 6.18 -2.59 3.13
N ALA A 78 5.19 -3.15 3.82
CA ALA A 78 4.43 -4.29 3.31
C ALA A 78 3.71 -3.95 2.00
N TYR A 79 3.10 -2.75 1.91
CA TYR A 79 2.46 -2.28 0.68
C TYR A 79 3.46 -2.04 -0.45
N LEU A 80 4.58 -1.39 -0.17
CA LEU A 80 5.67 -1.19 -1.14
C LEU A 80 6.14 -2.53 -1.69
N ARG A 81 6.45 -3.49 -0.82
CA ARG A 81 6.93 -4.81 -1.23
C ARG A 81 5.90 -5.57 -2.07
N ALA A 82 4.62 -5.53 -1.68
CA ALA A 82 3.56 -6.18 -2.44
C ALA A 82 3.40 -5.57 -3.83
N LEU A 83 3.37 -4.23 -3.93
CA LEU A 83 3.25 -3.53 -5.21
C LEU A 83 4.47 -3.74 -6.10
N SER A 84 5.66 -3.65 -5.53
CA SER A 84 6.93 -3.97 -6.19
C SER A 84 6.94 -5.36 -6.78
N TYR A 85 6.56 -6.36 -5.98
CA TYR A 85 6.49 -7.75 -6.42
C TYR A 85 5.51 -7.95 -7.58
N LEU A 86 4.30 -7.38 -7.48
CA LEU A 86 3.26 -7.49 -8.50
C LEU A 86 3.59 -6.79 -9.82
N ASN A 87 4.40 -5.74 -9.77
CA ASN A 87 4.75 -4.93 -10.93
C ASN A 87 6.18 -5.23 -11.43
N ASN A 88 6.85 -6.27 -10.90
CA ASN A 88 8.26 -6.57 -11.18
C ASN A 88 9.20 -5.37 -10.98
N CYS A 89 8.84 -4.49 -10.05
CA CYS A 89 9.57 -3.27 -9.73
C CYS A 89 10.40 -3.52 -8.48
N TYR A 90 11.57 -4.15 -8.64
CA TYR A 90 12.52 -4.25 -7.55
C TYR A 90 13.18 -2.89 -7.39
N ALA A 91 12.84 -2.18 -6.32
CA ALA A 91 13.68 -1.10 -5.84
C ALA A 91 15.07 -1.73 -5.60
N SER A 92 16.04 -1.42 -6.45
CA SER A 92 17.42 -1.72 -6.16
C SER A 92 17.73 -1.10 -4.80
N LYS A 93 18.39 -1.86 -3.91
CA LYS A 93 18.59 -1.50 -2.50
C LYS A 93 19.21 -0.10 -2.32
N GLU A 94 19.81 0.46 -3.36
CA GLU A 94 20.39 1.80 -3.40
C GLU A 94 19.40 2.98 -3.32
N LYS A 95 18.08 2.81 -3.42
CA LYS A 95 17.12 3.94 -3.42
C LYS A 95 16.30 4.15 -2.14
N LEU A 96 16.61 3.44 -1.05
CA LEU A 96 15.85 3.52 0.22
C LEU A 96 16.70 4.01 1.41
N VAL A 97 17.80 4.73 1.16
CA VAL A 97 18.64 5.36 2.20
C VAL A 97 18.63 6.86 2.04
#